data_AF-A0A2E3UVR3-F1
#
_entry.id   AF-A0A2E3UVR3-F1
#
_cell.length_a   1.000
_cell.length_b   1.000
_cell.length_c   1.000
_cell.angle_alpha   90.00
_cell.angle_beta   90.00
_cell.angle_gamma   90.00
#
_symmetry.space_group_name_H-M   'P 1'
#
loop_
_entity.id
_entity.type
_entity.pdbx_description
1 polymer ?
#
loop_
_entity_poly.entity_id
_entity_poly.type
_entity_poly.pdbx_seq_one_letter_code
_entity_poly.pdbx_strand_id
1 'polypeptide(L)'
;MIQVKKYSQLVFVLVSLFSSSFVSAELANKKFFQKYPGSFYLSSGSFNISRQNVGTNLQAEYRFFYPFFDKEGFYLEPLVGLLATSQYSVYAYSGLTLSLDLPKSLRLGFGLAPGLYLKGHGQDLGFPLEFKTSAELSYGFSNGFRFGGMFYDLSNAGLMKKDPGLRTFVFFFALPVS
;
A
#
# COMPACT_ATOMS: atom_id res chain seq x y z
N MET A 1 -25.96 -36.67 -28.25
CA MET A 1 -26.36 -36.15 -26.92
C MET A 1 -25.41 -36.51 -25.76
N ILE A 2 -24.17 -36.99 -26.03
CA ILE A 2 -23.20 -37.46 -25.01
C ILE A 2 -22.10 -36.41 -24.71
N GLN A 3 -21.78 -35.54 -25.67
CA GLN A 3 -20.74 -34.50 -25.54
C GLN A 3 -21.06 -33.42 -24.49
N VAL A 4 -22.33 -32.99 -24.35
CA VAL A 4 -22.72 -31.90 -23.42
C VAL A 4 -22.56 -32.28 -21.94
N LYS A 5 -22.75 -33.56 -21.58
CA LYS A 5 -22.57 -34.04 -20.19
C LYS A 5 -21.10 -34.01 -19.74
N LYS A 6 -20.15 -34.17 -20.67
CA LYS A 6 -18.71 -34.24 -20.38
C LYS A 6 -18.12 -32.86 -20.03
N TYR A 7 -18.63 -31.79 -20.64
CA TYR A 7 -18.21 -30.41 -20.31
C TYR A 7 -18.83 -29.89 -19.01
N SER A 8 -20.05 -30.31 -18.67
CA SER A 8 -20.71 -29.92 -17.41
C SER A 8 -19.97 -30.43 -16.17
N GLN A 9 -19.44 -31.65 -16.19
CA GLN A 9 -18.64 -32.20 -15.09
C GLN A 9 -17.30 -31.48 -14.94
N LEU A 10 -16.67 -31.08 -16.04
CA LEU A 10 -15.40 -30.35 -16.02
C LEU A 10 -15.55 -28.94 -15.42
N VAL A 11 -16.66 -28.25 -15.75
CA VAL A 11 -16.99 -26.93 -15.18
C VAL A 11 -17.27 -27.03 -13.68
N PHE A 12 -17.98 -28.05 -13.22
CA PHE A 12 -18.23 -28.27 -11.79
C PHE A 12 -16.94 -28.55 -11.00
N VAL A 13 -16.01 -29.32 -11.56
CA VAL A 13 -14.70 -29.58 -10.94
C VAL A 13 -13.82 -28.33 -10.92
N LEU A 14 -13.86 -27.49 -11.95
CA LEU A 14 -13.12 -26.22 -11.97
C LEU A 14 -13.68 -25.21 -10.97
N VAL A 15 -15.01 -25.15 -10.81
CA VAL A 15 -15.66 -24.27 -9.83
C VAL A 15 -15.38 -24.73 -8.38
N SER A 16 -15.34 -26.04 -8.12
CA SER A 16 -15.01 -26.58 -6.79
C SER A 16 -13.52 -26.44 -6.42
N LEU A 17 -12.63 -26.51 -7.41
CA LEU A 17 -11.20 -26.19 -7.22
C LEU A 17 -10.98 -24.70 -6.98
N PHE A 18 -11.80 -23.84 -7.58
CA PHE A 18 -11.78 -22.40 -7.30
C PHE A 18 -12.21 -22.12 -5.87
N SER A 19 -13.37 -22.62 -5.42
CA SER A 19 -13.89 -22.33 -4.08
C SER A 19 -13.01 -22.86 -2.94
N SER A 20 -12.37 -24.02 -3.11
CA SER A 20 -11.44 -24.57 -2.10
C SER A 20 -10.14 -23.76 -1.96
N SER A 21 -9.67 -23.14 -3.04
CA SER A 21 -8.50 -22.24 -2.99
C SER A 21 -8.80 -20.93 -2.25
N PHE A 22 -10.03 -20.44 -2.34
CA PHE A 22 -10.49 -19.28 -1.58
C PHE A 22 -10.56 -19.56 -0.08
N VAL A 23 -11.18 -20.67 0.34
CA VAL A 23 -11.31 -21.03 1.77
C VAL A 23 -9.95 -21.33 2.43
N SER A 24 -9.01 -21.91 1.67
CA SER A 24 -7.65 -22.16 2.20
C SER A 24 -6.84 -20.88 2.33
N ALA A 25 -6.98 -19.94 1.40
CA ALA A 25 -6.38 -18.61 1.49
C ALA A 25 -6.98 -17.80 2.66
N GLU A 26 -8.27 -17.97 2.92
CA GLU A 26 -9.03 -17.35 4.00
C GLU A 26 -8.52 -17.78 5.39
N LEU A 27 -8.38 -19.10 5.63
CA LEU A 27 -7.89 -19.63 6.90
C LEU A 27 -6.40 -19.32 7.16
N ALA A 28 -5.59 -19.29 6.09
CA ALA A 28 -4.18 -18.92 6.17
C ALA A 28 -4.01 -17.43 6.53
N ASN A 29 -4.86 -16.55 5.99
CA ASN A 29 -4.86 -15.13 6.30
C ASN A 29 -5.18 -14.88 7.78
N LYS A 30 -6.26 -15.44 8.33
CA LYS A 30 -6.61 -15.24 9.77
C LYS A 30 -5.47 -15.61 10.73
N LYS A 31 -4.75 -16.71 10.46
CA LYS A 31 -3.58 -17.13 11.28
C LYS A 31 -2.37 -16.22 11.09
N PHE A 32 -2.20 -15.63 9.91
CA PHE A 32 -1.10 -14.72 9.61
C PHE A 32 -1.18 -13.42 10.44
N PHE A 33 -2.36 -12.81 10.57
CA PHE A 33 -2.49 -11.53 11.28
C PHE A 33 -2.51 -11.67 12.80
N GLN A 34 -2.97 -12.80 13.34
CA GLN A 34 -2.74 -13.09 14.75
C GLN A 34 -1.24 -13.22 15.07
N LYS A 35 -0.42 -13.56 14.07
CA LYS A 35 1.02 -13.70 14.21
C LYS A 35 1.78 -12.38 14.00
N TYR A 36 1.22 -11.42 13.26
CA TYR A 36 1.91 -10.17 12.92
C TYR A 36 0.99 -8.94 13.06
N PRO A 37 0.98 -8.24 14.21
CA PRO A 37 0.13 -7.06 14.45
C PRO A 37 0.54 -5.81 13.66
N GLY A 38 1.73 -5.79 13.04
CA GLY A 38 2.22 -4.62 12.30
C GLY A 38 3.40 -4.96 11.38
N SER A 39 3.83 -3.98 10.59
CA SER A 39 4.99 -4.08 9.70
C SER A 39 5.77 -2.77 9.61
N PHE A 40 7.09 -2.89 9.47
CA PHE A 40 7.96 -1.79 9.05
C PHE A 40 8.08 -1.77 7.54
N TYR A 41 7.84 -0.63 6.92
CA TYR A 41 7.99 -0.41 5.49
C TYR A 41 9.23 0.43 5.25
N LEU A 42 10.09 -0.03 4.36
CA LEU A 42 11.23 0.73 3.85
C LEU A 42 11.04 0.91 2.36
N SER A 43 11.02 2.16 1.91
CA SER A 43 10.70 2.52 0.54
C SER A 43 11.74 3.46 -0.06
N SER A 44 11.94 3.34 -1.36
CA SER A 44 12.79 4.23 -2.14
C SER A 44 12.22 4.40 -3.54
N GLY A 45 12.38 5.59 -4.10
CA GLY A 45 11.98 5.85 -5.47
C GLY A 45 12.18 7.29 -5.89
N SER A 46 11.48 7.66 -6.96
CA SER A 46 11.66 8.93 -7.64
C SER A 46 10.39 9.76 -7.56
N PHE A 47 10.54 11.03 -7.24
CA PHE A 47 9.45 12.01 -7.27
C PHE A 47 9.51 12.85 -8.56
N ASN A 48 8.37 13.46 -8.93
CA ASN A 48 8.20 14.31 -10.11
C ASN A 48 8.36 13.60 -11.46
N ILE A 49 7.72 12.44 -11.62
CA ILE A 49 7.68 11.67 -12.89
C ILE A 49 7.15 12.51 -14.09
N SER A 50 6.53 13.66 -13.82
CA SER A 50 5.98 14.58 -14.83
C SER A 50 6.77 15.89 -15.04
N ARG A 51 7.86 16.17 -14.31
CA ARG A 51 8.59 17.46 -14.41
C ARG A 51 10.12 17.27 -14.46
N GLN A 52 10.84 18.29 -14.95
CA GLN A 52 12.28 18.28 -15.23
C GLN A 52 13.22 18.10 -14.01
N ASN A 53 12.71 18.06 -12.78
CA ASN A 53 13.50 17.88 -11.55
C ASN A 53 13.17 16.53 -10.90
N VAL A 54 13.78 15.47 -11.42
CA VAL A 54 13.71 14.13 -10.82
C VAL A 54 14.67 14.09 -9.63
N GLY A 55 14.13 13.90 -8.43
CA GLY A 55 14.94 13.59 -7.26
C GLY A 55 14.55 12.23 -6.68
N THR A 56 15.39 11.73 -5.78
CA THR A 56 15.15 10.47 -5.08
C THR A 56 14.63 10.72 -3.67
N ASN A 57 13.87 9.76 -3.14
CA ASN A 57 13.44 9.78 -1.75
C ASN A 57 13.71 8.44 -1.07
N LEU A 58 13.79 8.52 0.25
CA LEU A 58 13.78 7.40 1.16
C LEU A 58 12.64 7.61 2.15
N GLN A 59 11.96 6.52 2.47
CA GLN A 59 10.81 6.56 3.37
C GLN A 59 10.83 5.35 4.29
N ALA A 60 10.49 5.60 5.54
CA ALA A 60 10.27 4.57 6.55
C ALA A 60 8.87 4.77 7.14
N GLU A 61 8.08 3.71 7.22
CA GLU A 61 6.77 3.72 7.87
C GLU A 61 6.67 2.56 8.85
N TYR A 62 5.91 2.77 9.91
CA TYR A 62 5.37 1.69 10.71
C TYR A 62 3.86 1.66 10.55
N ARG A 63 3.32 0.49 10.25
CA ARG A 63 1.88 0.29 10.06
C ARG A 63 1.36 -0.79 11.00
N PHE A 64 0.25 -0.49 11.65
CA PHE A 64 -0.49 -1.46 12.44
C PHE A 64 -1.51 -2.16 11.53
N PHE A 65 -1.83 -3.43 11.76
CA PHE A 65 -2.86 -4.14 11.00
C PHE A 65 -4.07 -4.43 11.89
N TYR A 66 -5.19 -3.79 11.59
CA TYR A 66 -6.47 -4.10 12.22
C TYR A 66 -7.42 -4.71 11.16
N PRO A 67 -7.95 -5.92 11.39
CA PRO A 67 -9.05 -6.45 10.57
C PRO A 67 -10.22 -5.46 10.56
N PHE A 68 -10.74 -5.12 9.39
CA PHE A 68 -11.73 -4.06 9.23
C PHE A 68 -13.01 -4.56 8.56
N PHE A 69 -14.13 -4.38 9.25
CA PHE A 69 -15.40 -5.08 9.02
C PHE A 69 -15.22 -6.61 9.15
N ASP A 70 -16.28 -7.35 9.48
CA ASP A 70 -16.24 -8.83 9.53
C ASP A 70 -15.98 -9.50 8.16
N LYS A 71 -15.48 -8.73 7.18
CA LYS A 71 -15.11 -9.16 5.84
C LYS A 71 -13.65 -9.55 5.82
N GLU A 72 -13.42 -10.82 5.55
CA GLU A 72 -12.08 -11.39 5.45
C GLU A 72 -11.27 -10.70 4.35
N GLY A 73 -9.99 -10.44 4.63
CA GLY A 73 -9.07 -9.81 3.68
C GLY A 73 -9.10 -8.28 3.65
N PHE A 74 -9.96 -7.60 4.41
CA PHE A 74 -9.94 -6.15 4.54
C PHE A 74 -9.22 -5.71 5.83
N TYR A 75 -8.35 -4.72 5.71
CA TYR A 75 -7.59 -4.18 6.84
C TYR A 75 -7.63 -2.66 6.85
N LEU A 76 -7.73 -2.13 8.07
CA LEU A 76 -7.44 -0.73 8.37
C LEU A 76 -6.05 -0.68 8.99
N GLU A 77 -5.19 0.11 8.36
CA GLU A 77 -3.78 0.21 8.71
C GLU A 77 -3.44 1.63 9.16
N PRO A 78 -3.63 1.97 10.46
CA PRO A 78 -3.03 3.16 11.03
C PRO A 78 -1.52 3.14 10.82
N LEU A 79 -0.98 4.28 10.41
CA LEU A 79 0.44 4.41 10.10
C LEU A 79 1.05 5.68 10.66
N VAL A 80 2.34 5.61 10.89
CA VAL A 80 3.23 6.75 11.12
C VAL A 80 4.46 6.58 10.24
N GLY A 81 4.95 7.67 9.65
CA GLY A 81 6.06 7.60 8.73
C GLY A 81 6.89 8.87 8.63
N LEU A 82 8.09 8.67 8.09
CA LEU A 82 9.04 9.72 7.76
C LEU A 82 9.52 9.51 6.33
N LEU A 83 9.63 10.61 5.60
CA LEU A 83 10.19 10.67 4.26
C LEU A 83 11.28 11.74 4.23
N ALA A 84 12.39 11.43 3.59
CA ALA A 84 13.46 12.36 3.28
C ALA A 84 13.78 12.30 1.78
N THR A 85 14.15 13.44 1.20
CA THR A 85 14.55 13.53 -0.21
C THR A 85 16.03 13.83 -0.36
N SER A 86 16.59 13.54 -1.53
CA SER A 86 17.97 13.94 -1.89
C SER A 86 18.17 15.46 -1.93
N GLN A 87 17.10 16.24 -1.88
CA GLN A 87 17.13 17.71 -1.83
C GLN A 87 16.87 18.24 -0.41
N TYR A 88 17.11 17.42 0.62
CA TYR A 88 17.00 17.77 2.04
C TYR A 88 15.60 18.21 2.49
N SER A 89 14.55 17.87 1.73
CA SER A 89 13.17 18.02 2.22
C SER A 89 12.80 16.84 3.11
N VAL A 90 12.04 17.11 4.16
CA VAL A 90 11.57 16.10 5.11
C VAL A 90 10.05 16.17 5.24
N TYR A 91 9.40 15.02 5.37
CA TYR A 91 7.96 14.92 5.59
C TYR A 91 7.67 13.91 6.69
N ALA A 92 7.04 14.36 7.77
CA ALA A 92 6.59 13.54 8.89
C ALA A 92 5.07 13.45 8.87
N TYR A 93 4.51 12.26 8.93
CA TYR A 93 3.08 12.05 8.71
C TYR A 93 2.52 10.88 9.50
N SER A 94 1.21 10.91 9.68
CA SER A 94 0.44 9.81 10.23
C SER A 94 -0.89 9.72 9.50
N GLY A 95 -1.46 8.54 9.39
CA GLY A 95 -2.70 8.37 8.63
C GLY A 95 -3.25 6.98 8.68
N LEU A 96 -4.04 6.65 7.66
CA LEU A 96 -4.70 5.37 7.50
C LEU A 96 -4.47 4.86 6.09
N THR A 97 -4.18 3.56 5.97
CA THR A 97 -4.29 2.81 4.72
C THR A 97 -5.42 1.80 4.85
N LEU A 98 -6.32 1.76 3.87
CA LEU A 98 -7.26 0.67 3.70
C LEU A 98 -6.67 -0.33 2.73
N SER A 99 -6.53 -1.58 3.14
CA SER A 99 -5.98 -2.62 2.29
C SER A 99 -6.91 -3.81 2.11
N LEU A 100 -6.75 -4.47 0.97
CA LEU A 100 -7.51 -5.62 0.53
C LEU A 100 -6.54 -6.70 0.05
N ASP A 101 -6.55 -7.84 0.73
CA ASP A 101 -5.88 -9.05 0.24
C ASP A 101 -6.65 -9.64 -0.95
N LEU A 102 -5.88 -9.95 -1.98
CA LEU A 102 -6.33 -10.53 -3.24
C LEU A 102 -5.74 -11.94 -3.38
N PRO A 103 -6.27 -12.77 -4.29
CA PRO A 103 -5.69 -14.08 -4.59
C PRO A 103 -4.20 -13.99 -4.97
N LYS A 104 -3.47 -15.10 -4.82
CA LYS A 104 -2.04 -15.21 -5.13
C LYS A 104 -1.15 -14.28 -4.28
N SER A 105 -1.51 -14.10 -3.01
CA SER A 105 -0.76 -13.29 -2.03
C SER A 105 -0.62 -11.81 -2.38
N LEU A 106 -1.44 -11.31 -3.31
CA LEU A 106 -1.45 -9.90 -3.67
C LEU A 106 -2.21 -9.09 -2.61
N ARG A 107 -1.83 -7.83 -2.40
CA ARG A 107 -2.57 -6.87 -1.57
C ARG A 107 -2.61 -5.53 -2.25
N LEU A 108 -3.81 -5.00 -2.40
CA LEU A 108 -4.07 -3.64 -2.87
C LEU A 108 -4.28 -2.74 -1.64
N GLY A 109 -3.73 -1.54 -1.65
CA GLY A 109 -3.90 -0.57 -0.57
C GLY A 109 -4.18 0.83 -1.10
N PHE A 110 -5.00 1.58 -0.38
CA PHE A 110 -5.26 3.00 -0.61
C PHE A 110 -5.07 3.77 0.69
N GLY A 111 -4.21 4.78 0.68
CA GLY A 111 -3.81 5.51 1.87
C GLY A 111 -4.16 6.99 1.81
N LEU A 112 -4.44 7.55 2.99
CA LEU A 112 -4.54 8.99 3.23
C LEU A 112 -3.82 9.33 4.54
N ALA A 113 -2.82 10.20 4.45
CA ALA A 113 -2.05 10.63 5.62
C ALA A 113 -1.76 12.14 5.57
N PRO A 114 -2.30 12.94 6.50
CA PRO A 114 -1.79 14.29 6.73
C PRO A 114 -0.40 14.26 7.35
N GLY A 115 0.36 15.33 7.12
CA GLY A 115 1.69 15.47 7.70
C GLY A 115 2.28 16.86 7.54
N LEU A 116 3.45 17.03 8.12
CA LEU A 116 4.23 18.26 8.10
C LEU A 116 5.41 18.12 7.14
N TYR A 117 5.41 18.96 6.10
CA TYR A 117 6.46 19.09 5.10
C TYR A 117 7.40 20.23 5.46
N LEU A 118 8.66 19.89 5.66
CA LEU A 118 9.75 20.83 5.83
C LEU A 118 10.50 20.91 4.50
N LYS A 119 10.36 22.07 3.85
CA LYS A 119 11.01 22.37 2.58
C LYS A 119 12.52 22.49 2.77
N GLY A 120 13.27 21.68 2.04
CA GLY A 120 14.71 21.86 1.82
C GLY A 120 14.98 22.64 0.54
N HIS A 121 15.87 22.10 -0.30
CA HIS A 121 16.09 22.55 -1.68
C HIS A 121 15.10 21.92 -2.68
N GLY A 122 14.18 21.10 -2.16
CA GLY A 122 13.08 20.45 -2.88
C GLY A 122 12.01 21.38 -3.43
N GLN A 123 11.00 20.75 -4.03
CA GLN A 123 9.82 21.44 -4.53
C GLN A 123 9.10 22.20 -3.40
N ASP A 124 8.68 23.42 -3.71
CA ASP A 124 7.94 24.25 -2.80
C ASP A 124 6.44 23.95 -2.91
N LEU A 125 5.90 23.26 -1.89
CA LEU A 125 4.49 22.88 -1.80
C LEU A 125 3.60 24.04 -1.28
N GLY A 126 4.20 25.17 -0.87
CA GLY A 126 3.48 26.38 -0.50
C GLY A 126 2.89 26.38 0.91
N PHE A 127 2.72 25.22 1.55
CA PHE A 127 2.27 25.12 2.93
C PHE A 127 2.99 23.98 3.68
N PRO A 128 3.19 24.09 5.01
CA PRO A 128 3.78 22.98 5.77
C PRO A 128 2.83 21.79 5.94
N LEU A 129 1.50 22.00 5.98
CA LEU A 129 0.55 20.89 6.10
C LEU A 129 0.19 20.35 4.72
N GLU A 130 0.52 19.08 4.49
CA GLU A 130 0.34 18.39 3.21
C GLU A 130 -0.32 17.02 3.43
N PHE A 131 -1.11 16.58 2.46
CA PHE A 131 -1.80 15.30 2.47
C PHE A 131 -1.16 14.33 1.48
N LYS A 132 -0.70 13.19 1.99
CA LYS A 132 -0.27 12.05 1.19
C LYS A 132 -1.48 11.19 0.84
N THR A 133 -1.83 11.16 -0.44
CA THR A 133 -2.81 10.21 -0.97
C THR A 133 -2.07 9.14 -1.75
N SER A 134 -2.23 7.87 -1.39
CA SER A 134 -1.47 6.76 -1.99
C SER A 134 -2.34 5.64 -2.52
N ALA A 135 -1.79 4.92 -3.50
CA ALA A 135 -2.27 3.63 -3.97
C ALA A 135 -1.08 2.68 -4.07
N GLU A 136 -1.22 1.46 -3.56
CA GLU A 136 -0.15 0.47 -3.50
C GLU A 136 -0.61 -0.93 -3.91
N LEU A 137 0.32 -1.68 -4.50
CA LEU A 137 0.15 -3.09 -4.81
C LEU A 137 1.40 -3.84 -4.34
N SER A 138 1.20 -4.93 -3.62
CA SER A 138 2.30 -5.75 -3.11
C SER A 138 2.03 -7.24 -3.25
N TYR A 139 3.11 -8.02 -3.29
CA TYR A 139 3.11 -9.46 -3.21
C TYR A 139 3.68 -9.91 -1.85
N GLY A 140 2.98 -10.84 -1.19
CA GLY A 140 3.38 -11.41 0.09
C GLY A 140 4.13 -12.74 -0.07
N PHE A 141 5.19 -12.89 0.70
CA PHE A 141 6.00 -14.11 0.80
C PHE A 141 5.57 -14.96 2.00
N SER A 142 5.93 -16.25 2.00
CA SER A 142 5.52 -17.21 3.04
C SER A 142 6.03 -16.88 4.46
N ASN A 143 7.11 -16.10 4.56
CA ASN A 143 7.67 -15.62 5.83
C ASN A 143 6.98 -14.35 6.36
N GLY A 144 6.03 -13.80 5.60
CA GLY A 144 5.26 -12.59 5.94
C GLY A 144 5.84 -11.28 5.45
N PHE A 145 6.98 -11.32 4.79
CA PHE A 145 7.51 -10.17 4.09
C PHE A 145 6.59 -9.82 2.93
N ARG A 146 6.58 -8.54 2.54
CA ARG A 146 5.94 -8.10 1.31
C ARG A 146 6.87 -7.23 0.50
N PHE A 147 6.78 -7.32 -0.83
CA PHE A 147 7.44 -6.41 -1.76
C PHE A 147 6.39 -5.80 -2.68
N GLY A 148 6.48 -4.50 -2.94
CA GLY A 148 5.46 -3.82 -3.72
C GLY A 148 5.89 -2.48 -4.29
N GLY A 149 4.98 -1.89 -5.05
CA GLY A 149 5.08 -0.53 -5.54
C GLY A 149 3.98 0.34 -4.95
N MET A 150 4.29 1.60 -4.69
CA MET A 150 3.34 2.61 -4.21
C MET A 150 3.47 3.87 -5.06
N PHE A 151 2.34 4.34 -5.55
CA PHE A 151 2.20 5.67 -6.11
C PHE A 151 1.57 6.58 -5.06
N TYR A 152 2.06 7.81 -4.91
CA TYR A 152 1.41 8.80 -4.05
C TYR A 152 1.55 10.21 -4.59
N ASP A 153 0.58 11.04 -4.24
CA ASP A 153 0.59 12.49 -4.43
C ASP A 153 0.67 13.17 -3.05
N LEU A 154 1.56 14.17 -2.93
CA LEU A 154 1.60 15.11 -1.81
C LEU A 154 1.03 16.44 -2.30
N SER A 155 -0.07 16.86 -1.68
CA SER A 155 -0.79 18.06 -2.05
C SER A 155 -1.46 18.72 -0.84
N ASN A 156 -1.74 20.02 -0.92
CA ASN A 156 -2.40 20.76 0.15
C ASN A 156 -3.93 20.74 0.01
N ALA A 157 -4.46 19.89 -0.87
CA ALA A 157 -5.88 19.72 -1.16
C ALA A 157 -6.60 21.05 -1.54
N GLY A 158 -5.85 22.02 -2.07
CA GLY A 158 -6.39 23.34 -2.44
C GLY A 158 -6.62 24.29 -1.26
N LEU A 159 -6.07 23.99 -0.07
CA LEU A 159 -6.12 24.89 1.09
C LEU A 159 -5.39 26.22 0.84
N MET A 160 -4.48 26.24 -0.13
CA MET A 160 -3.71 27.43 -0.53
C MET A 160 -3.71 27.64 -2.04
N LYS A 161 -3.40 28.87 -2.46
CA LYS A 161 -3.44 29.31 -3.87
C LYS A 161 -2.39 28.62 -4.78
N LYS A 162 -1.36 28.01 -4.18
CA LYS A 162 -0.27 27.30 -4.86
C LYS A 162 -0.25 25.86 -4.38
N ASP A 163 -0.59 24.94 -5.27
CA ASP A 163 -0.42 23.50 -5.05
C ASP A 163 0.10 22.89 -6.35
N PRO A 164 1.42 22.79 -6.52
CA PRO A 164 1.97 22.21 -7.73
C PRO A 164 1.80 20.68 -7.76
N GLY A 165 1.44 20.04 -6.64
CA GLY A 165 1.46 18.60 -6.41
C GLY A 165 2.87 17.99 -6.50
N LEU A 166 3.12 16.94 -5.73
CA LEU A 166 4.32 16.11 -5.88
C LEU A 166 3.92 14.66 -6.03
N ARG A 167 4.03 14.15 -7.26
CA ARG A 167 3.70 12.77 -7.62
C ARG A 167 4.95 11.90 -7.61
N THR A 168 4.86 10.78 -6.90
CA THR A 168 5.99 9.88 -6.68
C THR A 168 5.58 8.45 -6.91
N PHE A 169 6.50 7.67 -7.49
CA PHE A 169 6.46 6.22 -7.45
C PHE A 169 7.64 5.67 -6.66
N VAL A 170 7.38 4.75 -5.74
CA VAL A 170 8.40 4.08 -4.92
C VAL A 170 8.20 2.57 -4.94
N PHE A 171 9.29 1.84 -4.78
CA PHE A 171 9.24 0.44 -4.37
C PHE A 171 9.39 0.36 -2.85
N PHE A 172 8.80 -0.65 -2.23
CA PHE A 172 8.91 -0.88 -0.80
C PHE A 172 9.09 -2.35 -0.45
N PHE A 173 9.74 -2.57 0.68
CA PHE A 173 9.74 -3.83 1.41
C PHE A 173 9.02 -3.65 2.75
N ALA A 174 8.07 -4.52 3.04
CA ALA A 174 7.38 -4.59 4.32
C ALA A 174 7.91 -5.78 5.14
N LEU A 175 8.40 -5.48 6.34
CA LEU A 175 8.99 -6.38 7.31
C LEU A 175 7.95 -6.64 8.40
N PRO A 176 7.41 -7.85 8.54
CA PRO A 176 6.41 -8.14 9.56
C PRO A 176 7.02 -8.06 10.96
N VAL A 177 6.26 -7.53 11.91
CA VAL A 177 6.60 -7.52 13.33
C VAL A 177 5.71 -8.52 14.04
N SER A 178 6.35 -9.47 14.74
CA SER A 178 5.72 -10.52 15.55
C SER A 178 5.52 -10.11 17.00
#